data_AF-A0AAV5GGL8-F1
#
_entry.id   AF-A0AAV5GGL8-F1
#
_cell.length_a   1.000
_cell.length_b   1.000
_cell.length_c   1.000
_cell.angle_alpha   90.00
_cell.angle_beta   90.00
_cell.angle_gamma   90.00
#
_symmetry.space_group_name_H-M   'P 1'
#
loop_
_entity.id
_entity.type
_entity.pdbx_description
1 polymer ?
#
loop_
_entity_poly.entity_id
_entity_poly.type
_entity_poly.pdbx_seq_one_letter_code
_entity_poly.pdbx_strand_id
1 'polypeptide(L)'
;MSDMIRNENDVPMFFTPQLEYREQFRWLEPHELPEGIQHGASFTAILIDTPHYLPWLVKRLGARVLVPDEKVFPTRGQLVIVRAPWIKQGMTRLGPDGVYDYVIPRPKSGTVLARRIKERCLAMMPELLPPEKRGGTIDDLNVVGDAVGLRPTREGGIRLEVDYTAIKGVPVVHNYGRYGYQSSWGSAEAAVELVEEASSTAKSKL
;
A
#
# COMPACT_ATOMS: atom_id res chain seq x y z
N MET A 1 -12.93 -18.36 19.27
CA MET A 1 -11.75 -17.47 19.36
C MET A 1 -11.95 -16.26 18.43
N SER A 2 -13.12 -15.60 18.49
CA SER A 2 -13.58 -14.58 17.51
C SER A 2 -13.59 -13.15 18.06
N ASP A 3 -13.20 -12.93 19.31
CA ASP A 3 -13.47 -11.65 19.99
C ASP A 3 -12.22 -10.78 20.18
N MET A 4 -11.07 -11.16 19.63
CA MET A 4 -9.79 -10.48 19.88
C MET A 4 -9.48 -9.29 18.93
N ILE A 5 -10.40 -8.91 18.03
CA ILE A 5 -10.16 -7.84 17.03
C ILE A 5 -11.12 -6.64 17.21
N ARG A 6 -12.10 -6.71 18.12
CA ARG A 6 -13.14 -5.68 18.25
C ARG A 6 -12.90 -4.67 19.38
N ASN A 7 -11.67 -4.18 19.54
CA ASN A 7 -11.45 -2.98 20.36
C ASN A 7 -11.28 -1.78 19.42
N GLU A 8 -12.38 -1.06 19.20
CA GLU A 8 -12.48 0.13 18.33
C GLU A 8 -11.52 1.26 18.75
N ASN A 9 -10.95 1.16 19.96
CA ASN A 9 -10.08 2.17 20.54
C ASN A 9 -8.57 1.97 20.24
N ASP A 10 -8.15 0.82 19.71
CA ASP A 10 -6.72 0.50 19.54
C ASP A 10 -6.20 0.63 18.09
N VAL A 11 -7.10 0.84 17.12
CA VAL A 11 -6.73 1.15 15.74
C VAL A 11 -7.69 2.20 15.20
N PRO A 12 -7.23 3.36 14.69
CA PRO A 12 -8.09 4.33 14.03
C PRO A 12 -8.43 3.87 12.61
N MET A 13 -9.03 2.68 12.48
CA MET A 13 -9.63 2.19 11.24
C MET A 13 -11.13 2.18 11.44
N PHE A 14 -11.81 3.15 10.81
CA PHE A 14 -13.25 3.05 10.60
C PHE A 14 -13.50 1.81 9.73
N PHE A 15 -14.08 0.78 10.33
CA PHE A 15 -14.49 -0.42 9.63
C PHE A 15 -15.76 -0.12 8.85
N THR A 16 -15.60 0.03 7.54
CA THR A 16 -16.70 -0.09 6.58
C THR A 16 -16.39 -1.33 5.72
N PRO A 17 -17.35 -2.25 5.49
CA PRO A 17 -17.09 -3.45 4.70
C PRO A 17 -16.60 -3.12 3.28
N GLN A 18 -15.64 -3.87 2.72
CA GLN A 18 -15.12 -3.64 1.36
C GLN A 18 -16.19 -3.70 0.25
N LEU A 19 -17.32 -4.35 0.52
CA LEU A 19 -18.48 -4.36 -0.37
C LEU A 19 -19.01 -2.94 -0.62
N GLU A 20 -19.13 -2.10 0.42
CA GLU A 20 -19.61 -0.72 0.27
C GLU A 20 -18.61 0.18 -0.49
N TYR A 21 -17.30 -0.13 -0.42
CA TYR A 21 -16.27 0.58 -1.17
C TYR A 21 -16.25 0.21 -2.66
N ARG A 22 -16.54 -1.06 -2.99
CA ARG A 22 -16.67 -1.52 -4.39
C ARG A 22 -17.85 -0.87 -5.10
N GLU A 23 -18.95 -0.61 -4.39
CA GLU A 23 -20.14 0.04 -4.94
C GLU A 23 -19.91 1.52 -5.32
N GLN A 24 -18.85 2.14 -4.79
CA GLN A 24 -18.48 3.52 -5.10
C GLN A 24 -17.37 3.63 -6.16
N PHE A 25 -16.87 2.49 -6.66
CA PHE A 25 -15.93 2.50 -7.77
C PHE A 25 -16.65 2.83 -9.07
N ARG A 26 -16.16 3.83 -9.79
CA ARG A 26 -16.54 4.07 -11.19
C ARG A 26 -15.37 4.59 -12.00
N TRP A 27 -15.41 4.29 -13.29
CA TRP A 27 -14.57 4.99 -14.26
C TRP A 27 -15.10 6.41 -14.47
N LEU A 28 -14.19 7.34 -14.66
CA LEU A 28 -14.51 8.72 -15.02
C LEU A 28 -14.69 8.82 -16.53
N GLU A 29 -15.69 9.57 -16.95
CA GLU A 29 -15.94 9.88 -18.36
C GLU A 29 -14.90 10.88 -18.90
N PRO A 30 -14.63 10.92 -20.21
CA PRO A 30 -13.60 11.79 -20.79
C PRO A 30 -13.72 13.28 -20.42
N HIS A 31 -14.93 13.78 -20.20
CA HIS A 31 -15.19 15.17 -19.82
C HIS A 31 -14.91 15.48 -18.34
N GLU A 32 -14.82 14.45 -17.49
CA GLU A 32 -14.47 14.58 -16.08
C GLU A 32 -12.96 14.53 -15.85
N LEU A 33 -12.20 14.14 -16.88
CA LEU A 33 -10.74 14.04 -16.82
C LEU A 33 -10.10 15.42 -16.95
N PRO A 34 -9.12 15.75 -16.08
CA PRO A 34 -8.25 16.90 -16.32
C PRO A 34 -7.51 16.76 -17.67
N GLU A 35 -7.12 17.90 -18.24
CA GLU A 35 -6.40 17.93 -19.50
C GLU A 35 -5.13 17.05 -19.46
N GLY A 36 -4.95 16.20 -20.48
CA GLY A 36 -3.80 15.30 -20.59
C GLY A 36 -3.91 13.97 -19.81
N ILE A 37 -5.00 13.73 -19.07
CA ILE A 37 -5.22 12.48 -18.35
C ILE A 37 -5.91 11.45 -19.26
N GLN A 38 -5.30 10.26 -19.38
CA GLN A 38 -5.80 9.20 -20.26
C GLN A 38 -6.98 8.43 -19.65
N HIS A 39 -6.91 8.15 -18.35
CA HIS A 39 -7.92 7.37 -17.63
C HIS A 39 -8.05 7.90 -16.20
N GLY A 40 -9.26 7.83 -15.65
CA GLY A 40 -9.55 8.22 -14.28
C GLY A 40 -10.54 7.26 -13.64
N ALA A 41 -10.40 7.06 -12.33
CA ALA A 41 -11.38 6.32 -11.54
C ALA A 41 -11.68 7.09 -10.26
N SER A 42 -12.93 7.06 -9.83
CA SER A 42 -13.36 7.51 -8.51
C SER A 42 -13.67 6.29 -7.67
N PHE A 43 -13.18 6.26 -6.44
CA PHE A 43 -13.46 5.23 -5.46
C PHE A 43 -13.15 5.72 -4.06
N THR A 44 -13.81 5.13 -3.07
CA THR A 44 -13.48 5.36 -1.66
C THR A 44 -12.49 4.30 -1.21
N ALA A 45 -11.37 4.74 -0.64
CA ALA A 45 -10.31 3.85 -0.18
C ALA A 45 -9.93 4.12 1.28
N ILE A 46 -9.59 3.04 1.98
CA ILE A 46 -8.97 3.13 3.29
C ILE A 46 -7.53 3.62 3.11
N LEU A 47 -7.22 4.77 3.71
CA LEU A 47 -5.86 5.29 3.78
C LEU A 47 -5.24 4.94 5.13
N ILE A 48 -4.24 4.07 5.11
CA ILE A 48 -3.48 3.70 6.29
C ILE A 48 -2.26 4.61 6.43
N ASP A 49 -2.12 5.24 7.59
CA ASP A 49 -0.96 6.09 7.86
C ASP A 49 0.23 5.24 8.30
N THR A 50 1.12 4.97 7.33
CA THR A 50 2.27 4.07 7.49
C THR A 50 3.20 4.39 8.68
N PRO A 51 3.51 5.67 9.02
CA PRO A 51 4.36 5.97 10.17
C PRO A 51 3.75 5.55 11.51
N HIS A 52 2.42 5.42 11.60
CA HIS A 52 1.72 4.95 12.79
C HIS A 52 1.48 3.44 12.76
N TYR A 53 1.05 2.91 11.61
CA TYR A 53 0.64 1.52 11.47
C TYR A 53 1.82 0.53 11.49
N LEU A 54 2.94 0.86 10.83
CA LEU A 54 4.06 -0.07 10.73
C LEU A 54 4.74 -0.35 12.09
N PRO A 55 5.01 0.65 12.95
CA PRO A 55 5.52 0.36 14.30
C PRO A 55 4.59 -0.51 15.13
N TRP A 56 3.27 -0.29 15.04
CA TRP A 56 2.27 -1.14 15.70
C TRP A 56 2.34 -2.59 15.19
N LEU A 57 2.40 -2.78 13.87
CA LEU A 57 2.45 -4.10 13.25
C LEU A 57 3.73 -4.84 13.64
N VAL A 58 4.88 -4.17 13.62
CA VAL A 58 6.17 -4.73 14.04
C VAL A 58 6.16 -5.09 15.53
N LYS A 59 5.60 -4.23 16.40
CA LYS A 59 5.46 -4.53 17.83
C LYS A 59 4.59 -5.77 18.06
N ARG A 60 3.56 -5.98 17.25
CA ARG A 60 2.61 -7.08 17.40
C ARG A 60 3.10 -8.41 16.82
N LEU A 61 3.83 -8.38 15.69
CA LEU A 61 4.23 -9.59 14.96
C LEU A 61 5.71 -9.95 15.12
N GLY A 62 6.57 -8.98 15.44
CA GLY A 62 8.03 -9.15 15.45
C GLY A 62 8.63 -9.24 14.04
N ALA A 63 9.81 -8.67 13.84
CA ALA A 63 10.55 -8.85 12.59
C ALA A 63 11.39 -10.15 12.67
N ARG A 64 10.96 -11.22 12.00
CA ARG A 64 11.73 -12.46 11.90
C ARG A 64 11.71 -12.98 10.46
N VAL A 65 12.89 -13.35 9.96
CA VAL A 65 13.02 -14.12 8.73
C VAL A 65 12.86 -15.58 9.13
N LEU A 66 11.74 -16.21 8.73
CA LEU A 66 11.42 -17.58 9.12
C LEU A 66 11.85 -18.61 8.07
N VAL A 67 11.75 -18.28 6.79
CA VAL A 67 12.03 -19.20 5.68
C VAL A 67 12.80 -18.45 4.57
N PRO A 68 14.01 -18.88 4.19
CA PRO A 68 14.73 -18.32 3.05
C PRO A 68 13.97 -18.58 1.73
N ASP A 69 13.96 -17.58 0.86
CA ASP A 69 13.44 -17.71 -0.52
C ASP A 69 14.33 -16.90 -1.45
N GLU A 70 15.13 -17.59 -2.27
CA GLU A 70 16.10 -16.99 -3.19
C GLU A 70 15.44 -16.14 -4.28
N LYS A 71 14.14 -16.34 -4.52
CA LYS A 71 13.37 -15.54 -5.47
C LYS A 71 13.00 -14.17 -4.93
N VAL A 72 13.21 -13.92 -3.62
CA VAL A 72 12.88 -12.63 -2.98
C VAL A 72 14.06 -11.68 -3.09
N PHE A 73 13.81 -10.48 -3.59
CA PHE A 73 14.81 -9.42 -3.73
C PHE A 73 14.23 -8.04 -3.38
N PRO A 74 15.05 -7.13 -2.81
CA PRO A 74 14.58 -5.82 -2.41
C PRO A 74 14.41 -4.92 -3.64
N THR A 75 13.20 -4.40 -3.86
CA THR A 75 12.99 -3.28 -4.80
C THR A 75 12.93 -1.97 -4.03
N ARG A 76 13.92 -1.11 -4.27
CA ARG A 76 14.02 0.18 -3.57
C ARG A 76 12.87 1.11 -3.95
N GLY A 77 12.15 1.59 -2.94
CA GLY A 77 11.15 2.65 -3.02
C GLY A 77 11.61 3.86 -2.23
N GLN A 78 11.30 5.05 -2.70
CA GLN A 78 11.78 6.27 -2.10
C GLN A 78 10.68 7.33 -2.17
N LEU A 79 10.38 7.96 -1.04
CA LEU A 79 9.30 8.90 -0.81
C LEU A 79 9.84 10.29 -0.37
N VAL A 80 9.20 11.39 -0.78
CA VAL A 80 9.27 12.72 -0.14
C VAL A 80 7.91 13.00 0.46
N ILE A 81 7.84 13.46 1.68
CA ILE A 81 6.59 13.88 2.29
C ILE A 81 6.50 15.40 2.14
N VAL A 82 5.42 15.89 1.52
CA VAL A 82 5.16 17.30 1.27
C VAL A 82 3.86 17.70 1.94
N ARG A 83 3.89 18.77 2.74
CA ARG A 83 2.69 19.33 3.35
C ARG A 83 1.92 20.15 2.32
N ALA A 84 0.89 19.56 1.74
CA ALA A 84 -0.01 20.20 0.78
C ALA A 84 -1.48 19.86 1.11
N PRO A 85 -2.07 20.43 2.19
CA PRO A 85 -3.40 20.07 2.67
C PRO A 85 -4.53 20.38 1.67
N TRP A 86 -4.30 21.26 0.70
CA TRP A 86 -5.23 21.59 -0.38
C TRP A 86 -5.31 20.51 -1.46
N ILE A 87 -4.36 19.57 -1.52
CA ILE A 87 -4.39 18.47 -2.49
C ILE A 87 -5.30 17.35 -1.98
N LYS A 88 -6.36 17.06 -2.73
CA LYS A 88 -7.35 16.01 -2.40
C LYS A 88 -7.38 14.85 -3.38
N GLN A 89 -6.74 15.00 -4.54
CA GLN A 89 -6.73 14.00 -5.60
C GLN A 89 -5.34 13.36 -5.73
N GLY A 90 -5.32 12.04 -5.92
CA GLY A 90 -4.11 11.33 -6.28
C GLY A 90 -3.87 11.37 -7.78
N MET A 91 -2.60 11.29 -8.17
CA MET A 91 -2.20 11.19 -9.56
C MET A 91 -1.12 10.15 -9.71
N THR A 92 -1.20 9.34 -10.77
CA THR A 92 -0.15 8.38 -11.12
C THR A 92 0.19 8.55 -12.60
N ARG A 93 1.49 8.55 -12.90
CA ARG A 93 2.02 8.57 -14.25
C ARG A 93 2.93 7.36 -14.44
N LEU A 94 2.73 6.66 -15.54
CA LEU A 94 3.66 5.66 -16.04
C LEU A 94 4.54 6.33 -17.10
N GLY A 95 5.84 6.45 -16.83
CA GLY A 95 6.80 6.94 -17.80
C GLY A 95 7.07 5.92 -18.93
N PRO A 96 7.59 6.35 -20.09
CA PRO A 96 7.97 5.46 -21.19
C PRO A 96 9.09 4.49 -20.82
N ASP A 97 9.85 4.80 -19.76
CA ASP A 97 10.86 3.96 -19.12
C ASP A 97 10.25 2.89 -18.19
N GLY A 98 8.92 2.80 -18.10
CA GLY A 98 8.21 1.88 -17.21
C GLY A 98 8.23 2.32 -15.74
N VAL A 99 8.71 3.53 -15.44
CA VAL A 99 8.79 4.04 -14.07
C VAL A 99 7.47 4.69 -13.67
N TYR A 100 6.94 4.27 -12.52
CA TYR A 100 5.77 4.90 -11.91
C TYR A 100 6.16 6.11 -11.07
N ASP A 101 5.50 7.23 -11.33
CA ASP A 101 5.50 8.43 -10.51
C ASP A 101 4.10 8.62 -9.92
N TYR A 102 4.00 8.90 -8.62
CA TYR A 102 2.70 9.09 -8.00
C TYR A 102 2.69 10.17 -6.92
N VAL A 103 1.51 10.78 -6.79
CA VAL A 103 1.14 11.70 -5.72
C VAL A 103 -0.03 11.07 -4.99
N ILE A 104 0.13 10.80 -3.69
CA ILE A 104 -0.94 10.22 -2.85
C ILE A 104 -1.22 11.19 -1.70
N PRO A 105 -2.39 11.86 -1.68
CA PRO A 105 -2.81 12.69 -0.56
C PRO A 105 -3.05 11.83 0.67
N ARG A 106 -2.52 12.21 1.85
CA ARG A 106 -2.88 11.57 3.13
C ARG A 106 -3.64 12.56 4.02
N PRO A 107 -4.83 12.21 4.55
CA PRO A 107 -5.67 13.09 5.36
C PRO A 107 -5.01 13.67 6.63
N LYS A 108 -4.03 12.98 7.23
CA LYS A 108 -3.45 13.34 8.54
C LYS A 108 -1.97 13.73 8.51
N SER A 109 -1.19 13.23 7.55
CA SER A 109 0.28 13.37 7.53
C SER A 109 0.83 14.23 6.38
N GLY A 110 -0.04 14.77 5.51
CA GLY A 110 0.36 15.50 4.31
C GLY A 110 0.50 14.59 3.08
N THR A 111 0.83 15.15 1.93
CA THR A 111 0.93 14.44 0.66
C THR A 111 2.25 13.66 0.57
N VAL A 112 2.19 12.42 0.11
CA VAL A 112 3.39 11.61 -0.15
C VAL A 112 3.74 11.68 -1.64
N LEU A 113 4.94 12.13 -1.94
CA LEU A 113 5.63 12.11 -3.23
C LEU A 113 6.73 11.04 -3.22
N ALA A 114 7.37 10.75 -4.36
CA ALA A 114 8.57 9.93 -4.45
C ALA A 114 9.83 10.72 -4.90
N ARG A 115 11.02 10.49 -4.31
CA ARG A 115 12.18 11.42 -4.35
C ARG A 115 13.08 11.35 -5.61
N ARG A 116 12.69 10.70 -6.71
CA ARG A 116 13.31 10.94 -8.05
C ARG A 116 12.51 11.95 -8.89
N ILE A 117 11.51 12.57 -8.25
CA ILE A 117 10.32 13.04 -8.95
C ILE A 117 9.90 14.44 -8.46
N LYS A 118 10.69 15.20 -7.69
CA LYS A 118 10.20 16.54 -7.28
C LYS A 118 9.83 17.40 -8.50
N GLU A 119 10.71 17.45 -9.49
CA GLU A 119 10.47 18.15 -10.76
C GLU A 119 9.34 17.48 -11.56
N ARG A 120 9.37 16.15 -11.68
CA ARG A 120 8.39 15.39 -12.46
C ARG A 120 6.98 15.39 -11.86
N CYS A 121 6.87 15.38 -10.53
CA CYS A 121 5.62 15.50 -9.77
C CYS A 121 5.14 16.94 -9.83
N LEU A 122 6.03 17.93 -9.71
CA LEU A 122 5.65 19.33 -9.83
C LEU A 122 5.19 19.66 -11.27
N ALA A 123 5.81 19.08 -12.29
CA ALA A 123 5.36 19.19 -13.67
C ALA A 123 4.01 18.50 -13.90
N MET A 124 3.75 17.40 -13.20
CA MET A 124 2.49 16.66 -13.29
C MET A 124 1.36 17.29 -12.44
N MET A 125 1.72 17.94 -11.33
CA MET A 125 0.79 18.56 -10.38
C MET A 125 1.44 19.84 -9.81
N PRO A 126 1.40 20.95 -10.58
CA PRO A 126 1.89 22.26 -10.12
C PRO A 126 1.21 22.73 -8.83
N GLU A 127 0.03 22.17 -8.54
CA GLU A 127 -0.77 22.40 -7.35
C GLU A 127 -0.08 21.94 -6.06
N LEU A 128 0.99 21.16 -6.15
CA LEU A 128 1.77 20.74 -4.98
C LEU A 128 2.39 21.91 -4.22
N LEU A 129 2.67 23.04 -4.90
CA LEU A 129 3.15 24.25 -4.22
C LEU A 129 2.06 24.88 -3.33
N PRO A 130 2.42 25.73 -2.37
CA PRO A 130 1.46 26.63 -1.75
C PRO A 130 0.79 27.55 -2.77
N PRO A 131 -0.49 27.95 -2.60
CA PRO A 131 -1.19 28.86 -3.51
C PRO A 131 -0.42 30.16 -3.78
N GLU A 132 0.23 30.71 -2.77
CA GLU A 132 1.04 31.93 -2.84
C GLU A 132 2.37 31.76 -3.59
N LYS A 133 2.77 30.52 -3.89
CA LYS A 133 4.01 30.17 -4.59
C LYS A 133 3.77 29.48 -5.94
N ARG A 134 2.55 29.56 -6.48
CA ARG A 134 2.21 28.98 -7.79
C ARG A 134 3.12 29.55 -8.88
N GLY A 135 3.61 28.68 -9.76
CA GLY A 135 4.61 29.04 -10.78
C GLY A 135 6.06 29.04 -10.27
N GLY A 136 6.30 28.72 -8.99
CA GLY A 136 7.62 28.53 -8.42
C GLY A 136 8.29 27.19 -8.78
N THR A 137 9.34 26.85 -8.04
CA THR A 137 10.20 25.70 -8.34
C THR A 137 10.08 24.59 -7.29
N ILE A 138 10.86 23.52 -7.42
CA ILE A 138 10.90 22.44 -6.42
C ILE A 138 11.34 22.91 -5.02
N ASP A 139 12.03 24.04 -4.92
CA ASP A 139 12.48 24.61 -3.65
C ASP A 139 11.35 25.28 -2.89
N ASP A 140 10.24 25.56 -3.57
CA ASP A 140 9.02 26.11 -2.98
C ASP A 140 8.11 25.05 -2.35
N LEU A 141 8.45 23.76 -2.51
CA LEU A 141 7.74 22.65 -1.87
C LEU A 141 7.93 22.69 -0.35
N ASN A 142 6.83 22.58 0.39
CA ASN A 142 6.88 22.40 1.84
C ASN A 142 7.24 20.94 2.20
N VAL A 143 8.51 20.58 2.03
CA VAL A 143 9.03 19.24 2.33
C VAL A 143 9.13 19.05 3.84
N VAL A 144 8.45 18.03 4.36
CA VAL A 144 8.47 17.69 5.79
C VAL A 144 9.27 16.44 6.11
N GLY A 145 9.75 15.71 5.09
CA GLY A 145 10.67 14.59 5.28
C GLY A 145 10.87 13.76 4.02
N ASP A 146 11.71 12.75 4.15
CA ASP A 146 11.93 11.73 3.13
C ASP A 146 11.99 10.33 3.77
N ALA A 147 11.59 9.32 2.99
CA ALA A 147 11.61 7.94 3.45
C ALA A 147 12.13 7.02 2.34
N VAL A 148 12.89 6.00 2.69
CA VAL A 148 13.30 4.92 1.78
C VAL A 148 12.74 3.62 2.34
N GLY A 149 12.04 2.87 1.49
CA GLY A 149 11.55 1.53 1.81
C GLY A 149 12.14 0.51 0.85
N LEU A 150 12.30 -0.72 1.33
CA LEU A 150 12.62 -1.86 0.48
C LEU A 150 11.35 -2.68 0.31
N ARG A 151 10.86 -2.80 -0.93
CA ARG A 151 9.72 -3.65 -1.24
C ARG A 151 10.20 -5.11 -1.32
N PRO A 152 9.53 -6.06 -0.67
CA PRO A 152 9.86 -7.48 -0.75
C PRO A 152 9.32 -8.08 -2.05
N THR A 153 9.92 -7.71 -3.17
CA THR A 153 9.55 -8.22 -4.50
C THR A 153 10.03 -9.66 -4.63
N ARG A 154 9.30 -10.47 -5.41
CA ARG A 154 9.64 -11.87 -5.64
C ARG A 154 9.48 -12.27 -7.10
N GLU A 155 10.44 -13.04 -7.63
CA GLU A 155 10.31 -13.66 -8.95
C GLU A 155 9.12 -14.65 -8.97
N GLY A 156 8.30 -14.60 -10.02
CA GLY A 156 7.06 -15.38 -10.10
C GLY A 156 5.89 -14.81 -9.28
N GLY A 157 6.07 -13.66 -8.62
CA GLY A 157 4.99 -12.98 -7.90
C GLY A 157 4.77 -13.51 -6.49
N ILE A 158 3.51 -13.41 -6.02
CA ILE A 158 3.13 -13.75 -4.65
C ILE A 158 3.38 -15.25 -4.39
N ARG A 159 3.95 -15.57 -3.23
CA ARG A 159 3.95 -16.91 -2.66
C ARG A 159 2.80 -16.98 -1.66
N LEU A 160 1.75 -17.71 -2.03
CA LEU A 160 0.53 -17.90 -1.24
C LEU A 160 0.14 -19.38 -1.32
N GLU A 161 0.66 -20.18 -0.39
CA GLU A 161 0.56 -21.65 -0.43
C GLU A 161 0.84 -22.24 0.96
N VAL A 162 0.41 -23.50 1.17
CA VAL A 162 0.80 -24.30 2.34
C VAL A 162 2.09 -25.06 2.04
N ASP A 163 3.03 -25.00 2.96
CA ASP A 163 4.31 -25.69 2.92
C ASP A 163 4.47 -26.56 4.18
N TYR A 164 4.46 -27.88 3.98
CA TYR A 164 4.63 -28.87 5.05
C TYR A 164 6.11 -29.21 5.32
N THR A 165 7.03 -28.63 4.54
CA THR A 165 8.46 -28.96 4.56
C THR A 165 9.30 -27.88 5.22
N ALA A 166 8.82 -26.62 5.24
CA ALA A 166 9.52 -25.50 5.82
C ALA A 166 9.86 -25.69 7.32
N ILE A 167 8.93 -26.27 8.09
CA ILE A 167 9.13 -26.57 9.51
C ILE A 167 8.59 -27.97 9.79
N LYS A 168 9.43 -28.85 10.34
CA LYS A 168 9.05 -30.24 10.62
C LYS A 168 7.84 -30.29 11.56
N GLY A 169 6.76 -30.90 11.07
CA GLY A 169 5.54 -31.12 11.86
C GLY A 169 4.63 -29.90 12.02
N VAL A 170 4.94 -28.78 11.34
CA VAL A 170 4.13 -27.57 11.39
C VAL A 170 3.81 -27.12 9.96
N PRO A 171 2.52 -27.11 9.55
CA PRO A 171 2.16 -26.51 8.27
C PRO A 171 2.46 -25.01 8.30
N VAL A 172 3.16 -24.52 7.29
CA VAL A 172 3.49 -23.10 7.14
C VAL A 172 2.69 -22.53 5.98
N VAL A 173 1.88 -21.50 6.23
CA VAL A 173 1.21 -20.76 5.15
C VAL A 173 2.06 -19.56 4.79
N HIS A 174 2.59 -19.57 3.56
CA HIS A 174 3.34 -18.43 3.01
C HIS A 174 2.37 -17.36 2.52
N ASN A 175 2.68 -16.08 2.74
CA ASN A 175 1.93 -14.95 2.18
C ASN A 175 2.85 -13.73 2.01
N TYR A 176 3.70 -13.75 0.98
CA TYR A 176 4.65 -12.67 0.69
C TYR A 176 4.99 -12.58 -0.80
N GLY A 177 5.70 -11.52 -1.22
CA GLY A 177 6.25 -11.42 -2.58
C GLY A 177 5.45 -10.58 -3.58
N ARG A 178 4.36 -9.91 -3.18
CA ARG A 178 3.63 -8.99 -4.08
C ARG A 178 2.79 -7.92 -3.37
N TYR A 179 2.60 -6.80 -4.08
CA TYR A 179 1.55 -5.76 -3.99
C TYR A 179 1.09 -5.16 -2.65
N GLY A 180 1.71 -5.50 -1.51
CA GLY A 180 1.54 -4.77 -0.25
C GLY A 180 0.07 -4.45 0.04
N TYR A 181 -0.25 -3.16 0.15
CA TYR A 181 -1.58 -2.68 0.52
C TYR A 181 -2.71 -3.02 -0.46
N GLN A 182 -2.50 -2.89 -1.77
CA GLN A 182 -3.61 -3.04 -2.73
C GLN A 182 -4.13 -4.48 -2.81
N SER A 183 -3.29 -5.46 -2.46
CA SER A 183 -3.64 -6.89 -2.44
C SER A 183 -3.78 -7.46 -1.03
N SER A 184 -3.55 -6.67 0.02
CA SER A 184 -3.39 -7.20 1.38
C SER A 184 -4.63 -7.96 1.84
N TRP A 185 -5.82 -7.40 1.59
CA TRP A 185 -7.08 -8.00 2.04
C TRP A 185 -7.35 -9.34 1.36
N GLY A 186 -7.39 -9.37 0.01
CA GLY A 186 -7.62 -10.62 -0.71
C GLY A 186 -6.55 -11.67 -0.44
N SER A 187 -5.29 -11.26 -0.26
CA SER A 187 -4.23 -12.19 0.15
C SER A 187 -4.41 -12.72 1.57
N ALA A 188 -4.98 -11.91 2.48
CA ALA A 188 -5.25 -12.33 3.85
C ALA A 188 -6.42 -13.30 3.92
N GLU A 189 -7.50 -13.06 3.18
CA GLU A 189 -8.65 -13.99 3.07
C GLU A 189 -8.20 -15.35 2.53
N ALA A 190 -7.48 -15.36 1.40
CA ALA A 190 -6.96 -16.61 0.85
C ALA A 190 -5.94 -17.31 1.78
N ALA A 191 -5.16 -16.55 2.56
CA ALA A 191 -4.28 -17.15 3.58
C ALA A 191 -5.08 -17.80 4.71
N VAL A 192 -6.21 -17.21 5.14
CA VAL A 192 -7.10 -17.79 6.16
C VAL A 192 -7.67 -19.11 5.66
N GLU A 193 -8.16 -19.16 4.41
CA GLU A 193 -8.67 -20.40 3.81
C GLU A 193 -7.62 -21.53 3.83
N LEU A 194 -6.37 -21.22 3.45
CA LEU A 194 -5.27 -22.19 3.49
C LEU A 194 -4.93 -22.66 4.91
N VAL A 195 -5.02 -21.76 5.90
CA VAL A 195 -4.82 -22.12 7.32
C VAL A 195 -5.93 -23.08 7.79
N GLU A 196 -7.19 -22.81 7.42
CA GLU A 196 -8.33 -23.65 7.77
C GLU A 196 -8.24 -25.04 7.13
N GLU A 197 -7.87 -25.11 5.85
CA GLU A 197 -7.63 -26.36 5.12
C GLU A 197 -6.50 -27.19 5.75
N ALA A 198 -5.35 -26.57 6.03
CA ALA A 198 -4.22 -27.24 6.66
C ALA A 198 -4.58 -27.74 8.08
N SER A 199 -5.36 -26.96 8.83
CA SER A 199 -5.78 -27.28 10.19
C SER A 199 -6.82 -28.42 10.22
N SER A 200 -7.73 -28.47 9.26
CA SER A 200 -8.71 -29.56 9.15
C SER A 200 -8.06 -30.89 8.75
N THR A 201 -7.09 -30.85 7.83
CA THR A 201 -6.30 -32.02 7.42
C THR A 201 -5.46 -32.57 8.58
N ALA A 202 -4.91 -31.71 9.43
CA ALA A 202 -4.17 -32.11 10.62
C ALA A 202 -5.05 -32.82 11.66
N LYS A 203 -6.33 -32.42 11.79
CA LYS A 203 -7.28 -33.05 12.72
C LYS A 203 -7.78 -34.42 12.25
N SER A 204 -7.79 -34.68 10.94
CA SER A 204 -8.26 -35.97 10.39
C SER A 204 -7.24 -37.11 10.49
N LYS A 205 -6.00 -36.83 10.93
CA LYS A 205 -4.91 -37.81 11.07
C LYS A 205 -4.63 -38.24 12.52
N LEU A 206 -5.46 -37.81 13.47
CA LEU A 206 -5.48 -38.23 14.88
C LEU A 206 -6.71 -39.10 15.13
#